data_AF-A0A6C0JVA1-F1
#
_entry.id   AF-A0A6C0JVA1-F1
#
_cell.length_a   1.000
_cell.length_b   1.000
_cell.length_c   1.000
_cell.angle_alpha   90.00
_cell.angle_beta   90.00
_cell.angle_gamma   90.00
#
_symmetry.space_group_name_H-M   'P 1'
#
loop_
_entity.id
_entity.type
_entity.pdbx_description
1 polymer ?
#
loop_
_entity_poly.entity_id
_entity_poly.type
_entity_poly.pdbx_seq_one_letter_code
_entity_poly.pdbx_strand_id
1 'polypeptide(L)'
;MDLFNYMQDGACPAARAVLAYLQRESTNIEDSWNKEYHCYDARFEIGRWENCREQGYIVSLKNKDHSQQLNIAFFEHRNSNDICCIKWLQYSINSLSIDTMDTKGEVYNTKWDVSKSFNYDGIIECANWIAGEFRQFWNTTKKDYVVANSILTNEV
;
A
#
# COMPACT_ATOMS: atom_id res chain seq x y z
N MET A 1 5.11 -25.67 0.23
CA MET A 1 4.22 -26.01 -0.88
C MET A 1 5.12 -26.26 -2.06
N ASP A 2 4.92 -27.42 -2.65
CA ASP A 2 4.97 -27.64 -4.07
C ASP A 2 3.95 -28.85 -4.17
N LEU A 3 3.76 -29.61 -5.20
CA LEU A 3 4.83 -29.82 -6.08
C LEU A 3 4.53 -28.96 -7.30
N PHE A 4 5.08 -29.26 -8.45
CA PHE A 4 6.05 -28.29 -8.95
C PHE A 4 5.67 -26.84 -9.31
N ASN A 5 4.41 -26.43 -9.37
CA ASN A 5 4.07 -25.14 -10.01
C ASN A 5 2.69 -24.53 -9.69
N TYR A 6 2.00 -24.85 -8.59
CA TYR A 6 0.55 -24.61 -8.54
C TYR A 6 0.09 -23.15 -8.83
N MET A 7 0.73 -22.10 -8.33
CA MET A 7 0.55 -20.69 -8.76
C MET A 7 1.72 -19.89 -8.18
N GLN A 8 2.70 -19.47 -8.97
CA GLN A 8 4.06 -18.99 -8.56
C GLN A 8 4.12 -17.64 -7.79
N ASP A 9 3.05 -17.34 -7.06
CA ASP A 9 2.86 -16.28 -6.09
C ASP A 9 1.52 -16.51 -5.35
N GLY A 10 0.54 -17.10 -6.05
CA GLY A 10 -0.80 -17.44 -5.54
C GLY A 10 -1.87 -16.39 -5.84
N ALA A 11 -1.49 -15.13 -6.06
CA ALA A 11 -2.43 -14.07 -6.42
C ALA A 11 -2.94 -14.21 -7.85
N CYS A 12 -4.14 -13.69 -8.06
CA CYS A 12 -4.76 -13.67 -9.38
C CYS A 12 -3.96 -12.81 -10.38
N PRO A 13 -4.12 -13.06 -11.69
CA PRO A 13 -3.46 -12.26 -12.73
C PRO A 13 -3.75 -10.76 -12.64
N ALA A 14 -4.95 -10.35 -12.23
CA ALA A 14 -5.32 -8.94 -12.09
C ALA A 14 -4.48 -8.25 -11.00
N ALA A 15 -4.37 -8.84 -9.81
CA ALA A 15 -3.53 -8.32 -8.73
C ALA A 15 -2.05 -8.27 -9.14
N ARG A 16 -1.55 -9.30 -9.84
CA ARG A 16 -0.19 -9.30 -10.38
C ARG A 16 0.05 -8.16 -11.38
N ALA A 17 -0.93 -7.88 -12.24
CA ALA A 17 -0.86 -6.78 -13.20
C ALA A 17 -0.87 -5.42 -12.48
N VAL A 18 -1.73 -5.23 -11.47
CA VAL A 18 -1.73 -4.02 -10.63
C VAL A 18 -0.34 -3.81 -10.01
N LEU A 19 0.26 -4.86 -9.43
CA LEU A 19 1.59 -4.76 -8.84
C LEU A 19 2.66 -4.41 -9.88
N ALA A 20 2.61 -5.00 -11.08
CA ALA A 20 3.55 -4.67 -12.16
C ALA A 20 3.44 -3.21 -12.61
N TYR A 21 2.21 -2.68 -12.71
CA TYR A 21 1.99 -1.26 -13.00
C TYR A 21 2.48 -0.36 -11.86
N LEU A 22 2.23 -0.74 -10.60
CA LEU A 22 2.76 -0.03 -9.44
C LEU A 22 4.27 0.00 -9.43
N GLN A 23 4.94 -1.11 -9.73
CA GLN A 23 6.40 -1.16 -9.82
C GLN A 23 6.95 -0.23 -10.90
N ARG A 24 6.20 0.01 -11.98
CA ARG A 24 6.57 0.95 -13.05
C ARG A 24 6.32 2.41 -12.67
N GLU A 25 5.15 2.73 -12.13
CA GLU A 25 4.68 4.10 -11.89
C GLU A 25 5.06 4.65 -10.50
N SER A 26 5.27 3.76 -9.54
CA SER A 26 5.42 4.07 -8.11
C SER A 26 6.80 3.72 -7.59
N THR A 27 7.77 3.37 -8.45
CA THR A 27 9.14 3.09 -8.00
C THR A 27 9.71 4.27 -7.23
N ASN A 28 9.30 5.49 -7.60
CA ASN A 28 9.79 6.73 -7.01
C ASN A 28 8.63 7.68 -6.69
N ILE A 29 8.54 8.12 -5.44
CA ILE A 29 7.86 9.37 -5.12
C ILE A 29 8.89 10.47 -5.36
N GLU A 30 8.80 11.21 -6.46
CA GLU A 30 9.79 12.24 -6.83
C GLU A 30 10.07 13.23 -5.68
N ASP A 31 9.03 13.59 -4.92
CA ASP A 31 9.11 14.45 -3.73
C ASP A 31 9.90 13.87 -2.55
N SER A 32 10.27 12.59 -2.60
CA SER A 32 11.08 11.89 -1.62
C SER A 32 12.55 11.76 -2.02
N TRP A 33 12.98 12.38 -3.12
CA TRP A 33 14.39 12.36 -3.52
C TRP A 33 15.27 13.11 -2.53
N ASN A 34 16.22 12.40 -1.93
CA ASN A 34 17.21 12.96 -1.03
C ASN A 34 18.48 13.33 -1.81
N LYS A 35 18.78 14.63 -1.88
CA LYS A 35 19.96 15.14 -2.61
C LYS A 35 21.29 14.80 -1.96
N GLU A 36 21.30 14.56 -0.65
CA GLU A 36 22.53 14.26 0.11
C GLU A 36 22.96 12.80 -0.10
N TYR A 37 22.00 11.87 0.02
CA TYR A 37 22.26 10.44 -0.11
C TYR A 37 21.98 9.87 -1.51
N HIS A 38 21.56 10.72 -2.46
CA HIS A 38 21.22 10.34 -3.84
C HIS A 38 20.28 9.12 -3.92
N CYS A 39 19.29 9.06 -3.04
CA CYS A 39 18.30 7.98 -3.00
C CYS A 39 16.92 8.51 -2.61
N TYR A 40 15.89 7.70 -2.83
CA TYR A 40 14.53 8.01 -2.38
C TYR A 40 14.33 7.55 -0.94
N ASP A 41 13.87 8.47 -0.08
CA ASP A 41 13.56 8.16 1.33
C ASP A 41 12.26 7.33 1.45
N ALA A 42 11.31 7.52 0.53
CA ALA A 42 10.10 6.71 0.48
C ALA A 42 10.43 5.32 -0.03
N ARG A 43 10.31 4.32 0.85
CA ARG A 43 10.53 2.90 0.52
C ARG A 43 9.24 2.12 0.67
N PHE A 44 8.79 1.54 -0.43
CA PHE A 44 7.67 0.63 -0.44
C PHE A 44 8.10 -0.76 0.05
N GLU A 45 7.32 -1.32 0.95
CA GLU A 45 7.42 -2.71 1.38
C GLU A 45 6.23 -3.48 0.77
N ILE A 46 6.48 -4.71 0.32
CA ILE A 46 5.45 -5.56 -0.30
C ILE A 46 5.31 -6.83 0.54
N GLY A 47 4.06 -7.20 0.82
CA GLY A 47 3.67 -8.42 1.51
C GLY A 47 2.59 -9.18 0.76
N ARG A 48 2.25 -10.37 1.25
CA ARG A 48 1.18 -11.23 0.72
C ARG A 48 -0.13 -10.95 1.44
N TRP A 49 -1.22 -10.88 0.68
CA TRP A 49 -2.56 -10.90 1.23
C TRP A 49 -3.21 -12.25 0.92
N GLU A 50 -3.72 -12.91 1.94
CA GLU A 50 -4.49 -14.15 1.82
C GLU A 50 -5.53 -14.18 2.93
N ASN A 51 -6.81 -14.37 2.58
CA ASN A 51 -7.93 -14.46 3.53
C ASN A 51 -8.71 -15.79 3.38
N CYS A 52 -8.00 -16.84 3.00
CA CYS A 52 -8.53 -18.17 2.65
C CYS A 52 -9.47 -18.22 1.42
N ARG A 53 -9.95 -17.08 0.90
CA ARG A 53 -10.84 -17.02 -0.28
C ARG A 53 -10.20 -16.31 -1.46
N GLU A 54 -9.45 -15.27 -1.18
CA GLU A 54 -8.86 -14.31 -2.10
C GLU A 54 -7.38 -14.18 -1.79
N GLN A 55 -6.59 -13.98 -2.83
CA GLN A 55 -5.15 -13.83 -2.74
C GLN A 55 -4.71 -12.61 -3.53
N GLY A 56 -3.77 -11.86 -2.96
CA GLY A 56 -3.32 -10.59 -3.50
C GLY A 56 -2.07 -10.10 -2.77
N TYR A 57 -1.91 -8.78 -2.72
CA TYR A 57 -0.73 -8.15 -2.13
C TYR A 57 -1.11 -7.12 -1.10
N ILE A 58 -0.16 -6.83 -0.22
CA ILE A 58 -0.16 -5.64 0.63
C ILE A 58 1.03 -4.80 0.20
N VAL A 59 0.79 -3.51 -0.02
CA VAL A 59 1.87 -2.53 -0.17
C VAL A 59 1.83 -1.62 1.04
N SER A 60 3.00 -1.32 1.57
CA SER A 60 3.16 -0.52 2.77
C SER A 60 4.16 0.59 2.53
N LEU A 61 3.88 1.77 3.09
CA LEU A 61 4.80 2.90 3.08
C LEU A 61 4.84 3.51 4.49
N LYS A 62 6.04 3.62 5.04
CA LYS A 62 6.29 4.39 6.25
C LYS A 62 6.38 5.86 5.90
N ASN A 63 5.90 6.73 6.79
CA ASN A 63 6.10 8.16 6.65
C ASN A 63 7.56 8.56 6.96
N LYS A 64 7.91 9.82 6.72
CA LYS A 64 9.28 10.34 6.90
C LYS A 64 9.85 10.12 8.30
N ASP A 65 9.00 10.30 9.30
CA ASP A 65 9.40 10.20 10.71
C ASP A 65 9.26 8.77 11.25
N HIS A 66 8.88 7.83 10.39
CA HIS A 66 8.59 6.43 10.72
C HIS A 66 7.54 6.23 11.83
N SER A 67 6.77 7.27 12.18
CA SER A 67 5.72 7.26 13.21
C SER A 67 4.42 6.61 12.74
N GLN A 68 4.18 6.60 11.43
CA GLN A 68 2.99 6.03 10.82
C GLN A 68 3.36 5.21 9.59
N GLN A 69 2.53 4.21 9.31
CA GLN A 69 2.65 3.37 8.14
C GLN A 69 1.28 3.19 7.52
N LEU A 70 1.17 3.57 6.25
CA LEU A 70 0.00 3.32 5.43
C LEU A 70 0.13 1.95 4.78
N ASN A 71 -0.92 1.15 4.87
CA ASN A 71 -0.99 -0.17 4.28
C ASN A 71 -2.20 -0.24 3.36
N ILE A 72 -1.99 -0.80 2.17
CA ILE A 72 -3.05 -1.04 1.20
C ILE A 72 -2.96 -2.48 0.74
N ALA A 73 -3.97 -3.28 1.09
CA ALA A 73 -4.16 -4.61 0.53
C ALA A 73 -5.01 -4.51 -0.73
N PHE A 74 -4.66 -5.25 -1.78
CA PHE A 74 -5.49 -5.36 -2.98
C PHE A 74 -5.52 -6.79 -3.54
N PHE A 75 -6.70 -7.20 -3.98
CA PHE A 75 -7.01 -8.56 -4.43
C PHE A 75 -8.24 -8.55 -5.32
N GLU A 76 -8.42 -9.58 -6.13
CA GLU A 76 -9.65 -9.78 -6.91
C GLU A 76 -10.71 -10.48 -6.05
N HIS A 77 -11.88 -9.87 -5.96
CA HIS A 77 -12.99 -10.40 -5.18
C HIS A 77 -13.69 -11.53 -5.95
N ARG A 78 -13.72 -12.72 -5.35
CA ARG A 78 -14.15 -13.97 -6.01
C ARG A 78 -15.59 -13.94 -6.55
N ASN A 79 -16.46 -13.14 -5.95
CA ASN A 79 -17.88 -13.10 -6.31
C ASN A 79 -18.23 -12.05 -7.36
N SER A 80 -17.38 -11.05 -7.59
CA SER A 80 -17.64 -9.98 -8.57
C SER A 80 -16.57 -9.85 -9.64
N ASN A 81 -15.41 -10.49 -9.47
CA ASN A 81 -14.19 -10.30 -10.26
C ASN A 81 -13.65 -8.85 -10.23
N ASP A 82 -14.17 -8.03 -9.32
CA ASP A 82 -13.69 -6.67 -9.10
C ASP A 82 -12.35 -6.71 -8.35
N ILE A 83 -11.49 -5.75 -8.63
CA ILE A 83 -10.26 -5.51 -7.87
C ILE A 83 -10.65 -4.66 -6.65
N CYS A 84 -10.55 -5.25 -5.47
CA CYS A 84 -10.84 -4.60 -4.20
C CYS A 84 -9.57 -4.10 -3.54
N CYS A 85 -9.66 -2.95 -2.87
CA CYS A 85 -8.59 -2.37 -2.07
C CYS A 85 -9.07 -2.10 -0.64
N ILE A 86 -8.24 -2.46 0.35
CA ILE A 86 -8.44 -2.15 1.77
C ILE A 86 -7.29 -1.27 2.21
N LYS A 87 -7.58 -0.09 2.75
CA LYS A 87 -6.60 0.91 3.20
C LYS A 87 -6.72 1.12 4.69
N TRP A 88 -5.61 1.04 5.42
CA TRP A 88 -5.58 1.31 6.86
C TRP A 88 -4.20 1.79 7.35
N LEU A 89 -4.17 2.40 8.52
CA LEU A 89 -2.95 2.85 9.19
C LEU A 89 -2.56 1.86 10.29
N GLN A 90 -1.39 1.27 10.18
CA GLN A 90 -0.85 0.37 11.19
C GLN A 90 0.66 0.27 11.03
N TYR A 91 1.38 0.54 12.11
CA TYR A 91 2.83 0.33 12.15
C TYR A 91 3.14 -1.15 12.36
N SER A 92 4.03 -1.70 11.54
CA SER A 92 4.60 -3.03 11.76
C SER A 92 5.99 -3.11 11.15
N ILE A 93 6.88 -3.84 11.80
CA ILE A 93 8.19 -4.19 11.24
C ILE A 93 8.04 -5.34 10.25
N ASN A 94 7.09 -6.24 10.49
CA ASN A 94 6.83 -7.40 9.65
C ASN A 94 5.76 -7.07 8.60
N SER A 95 5.81 -7.78 7.47
CA SER A 95 4.71 -7.75 6.50
C SER A 95 3.40 -8.11 7.19
N LEU A 96 2.38 -7.29 6.95
CA LEU A 96 1.05 -7.54 7.47
C LEU A 96 0.37 -8.68 6.70
N SER A 97 -0.70 -9.20 7.27
CA SER A 97 -1.60 -10.22 6.73
C SER A 97 -3.01 -9.94 7.24
N ILE A 98 -4.02 -10.68 6.76
CA ILE A 98 -5.39 -10.58 7.30
C ILE A 98 -5.43 -10.80 8.82
N ASP A 99 -4.63 -11.74 9.33
CA ASP A 99 -4.64 -12.13 10.75
C ASP A 99 -3.97 -11.09 11.66
N THR A 100 -3.05 -10.30 11.09
CA THR A 100 -2.32 -9.25 11.81
C THR A 100 -2.86 -7.86 11.53
N MET A 101 -3.83 -7.74 10.62
CA MET A 101 -4.48 -6.49 10.29
C MET A 101 -5.32 -6.00 11.47
N ASP A 102 -4.99 -4.82 11.96
CA ASP A 102 -5.78 -4.07 12.93
C ASP A 102 -6.44 -2.90 12.22
N THR A 103 -7.68 -3.11 11.78
CA THR A 103 -8.48 -2.04 11.16
C THR A 103 -9.17 -1.16 12.20
N LYS A 104 -9.07 -1.49 13.49
CA LYS A 104 -9.87 -0.87 14.57
C LYS A 104 -11.38 -0.85 14.28
N GLY A 105 -11.86 -1.76 13.41
CA GLY A 105 -13.25 -1.82 12.95
C GLY A 105 -13.63 -0.77 11.89
N GLU A 106 -12.67 -0.02 11.34
CA GLU A 106 -12.96 1.05 10.37
C GLU A 106 -13.17 0.54 8.94
N VAL A 107 -12.55 -0.58 8.58
CA VAL A 107 -12.64 -1.20 7.25
C VAL A 107 -12.68 -2.72 7.34
N TYR A 108 -13.21 -3.35 6.29
CA TYR A 108 -13.25 -4.79 6.11
C TYR A 108 -14.01 -5.57 7.19
N ASN A 109 -15.05 -4.97 7.77
CA ASN A 109 -15.97 -5.66 8.69
C ASN A 109 -16.81 -6.73 7.99
N THR A 110 -17.02 -6.55 6.69
CA THR A 110 -17.65 -7.53 5.82
C THR A 110 -16.82 -7.69 4.55
N LYS A 111 -17.01 -8.79 3.80
CA LYS A 111 -16.30 -8.99 2.53
C LYS A 111 -16.54 -7.90 1.47
N TRP A 112 -17.57 -7.06 1.65
CA TRP A 112 -17.91 -5.95 0.78
C TRP A 112 -17.42 -4.59 1.30
N ASP A 113 -16.93 -4.55 2.53
CA ASP A 113 -16.48 -3.34 3.21
C ASP A 113 -15.04 -3.04 2.80
N VAL A 114 -14.88 -2.57 1.57
CA VAL A 114 -13.58 -2.25 0.96
C VAL A 114 -13.45 -0.74 0.80
N SER A 115 -12.24 -0.22 0.91
CA SER A 115 -11.98 1.23 0.77
C SER A 115 -12.22 1.72 -0.65
N LYS A 116 -11.97 0.87 -1.64
CA LYS A 116 -12.23 1.14 -3.06
C LYS A 116 -12.39 -0.18 -3.82
N SER A 117 -13.21 -0.17 -4.86
CA SER A 117 -13.30 -1.26 -5.84
C SER A 117 -13.19 -0.73 -7.26
N PHE A 118 -12.69 -1.59 -8.14
CA PHE A 118 -12.54 -1.35 -9.57
C PHE A 118 -13.05 -2.56 -10.33
N ASN A 119 -13.63 -2.37 -11.50
CA ASN A 119 -14.00 -3.49 -12.37
C ASN A 119 -12.78 -4.33 -12.75
N TYR A 120 -13.01 -5.53 -13.28
CA TYR A 120 -11.94 -6.47 -13.66
C TYR A 120 -10.93 -5.90 -14.68
N ASP A 121 -11.32 -4.90 -15.47
CA ASP A 121 -10.47 -4.19 -16.44
C ASP A 121 -9.78 -2.95 -15.86
N GLY A 122 -10.16 -2.53 -14.64
CA GLY A 122 -9.69 -1.32 -13.96
C GLY A 122 -8.29 -1.42 -13.32
N ILE A 123 -7.39 -2.21 -13.92
CA ILE A 123 -6.06 -2.53 -13.38
C ILE A 123 -5.20 -1.26 -13.24
N ILE A 124 -5.22 -0.40 -14.26
CA ILE A 124 -4.39 0.82 -14.30
C ILE A 124 -4.95 1.86 -13.32
N GLU A 125 -6.27 1.98 -13.26
CA GLU A 125 -7.00 2.85 -12.35
C GLU A 125 -6.72 2.46 -10.89
N CYS A 126 -6.71 1.16 -10.59
CA CYS A 126 -6.36 0.64 -9.28
C CYS A 126 -4.91 1.00 -8.89
N ALA A 127 -3.94 0.74 -9.79
CA ALA A 127 -2.55 1.10 -9.55
C ALA A 127 -2.37 2.62 -9.34
N ASN A 128 -3.01 3.45 -10.16
CA ASN A 128 -2.96 4.90 -10.03
C ASN A 128 -3.58 5.41 -8.73
N TRP A 129 -4.69 4.81 -8.29
CA TRP A 129 -5.32 5.16 -7.02
C TRP A 129 -4.39 4.83 -5.84
N ILE A 130 -3.81 3.62 -5.81
CA ILE A 130 -2.86 3.20 -4.77
C ILE A 130 -1.65 4.15 -4.74
N ALA A 131 -1.07 4.46 -5.90
CA ALA A 131 0.05 5.40 -6.01
C ALA A 131 -0.32 6.81 -5.50
N GLY A 132 -1.53 7.27 -5.83
CA GLY A 132 -2.07 8.55 -5.37
C GLY A 132 -2.21 8.62 -3.86
N GLU A 133 -2.74 7.57 -3.23
CA GLU A 133 -2.88 7.47 -1.77
C GLU A 133 -1.51 7.52 -1.08
N PHE A 134 -0.50 6.82 -1.59
CA PHE A 134 0.85 6.87 -1.03
C PHE A 134 1.53 8.22 -1.22
N ARG A 135 1.38 8.87 -2.38
CA ARG A 135 1.89 10.23 -2.61
C ARG A 135 1.23 11.23 -1.66
N GLN A 136 -0.08 11.13 -1.45
CA GLN A 136 -0.81 11.98 -0.51
C GLN A 136 -0.36 11.74 0.93
N PHE A 137 -0.19 10.49 1.35
CA PHE A 137 0.30 10.14 2.67
C PHE A 137 1.71 10.69 2.93
N TRP A 138 2.63 10.51 1.98
CA TRP A 138 3.99 11.03 2.07
C TRP A 138 4.03 12.55 2.17
N ASN A 139 3.21 13.24 1.36
CA ASN A 139 3.19 14.70 1.29
C ASN A 139 2.45 15.37 2.45
N THR A 140 1.43 14.72 3.03
CA THR A 140 0.76 15.23 4.23
C THR A 140 1.75 15.30 5.39
N THR A 141 2.55 14.26 5.58
CA THR A 141 3.60 14.24 6.63
C THR A 141 4.67 15.33 6.42
N LYS A 142 4.96 15.71 5.16
CA LYS A 142 5.92 16.78 4.85
C LYS A 142 5.48 18.15 5.39
N LYS A 143 4.17 18.43 5.45
CA LYS A 143 3.67 19.69 6.02
C LYS A 143 3.89 19.74 7.53
N ASP A 144 3.60 18.65 8.23
CA ASP A 144 3.74 18.59 9.69
C ASP A 144 5.22 18.63 10.12
N TYR A 145 6.12 18.00 9.35
CA TYR A 145 7.57 18.02 9.61
C TYR A 145 8.23 19.40 9.35
N VAL A 146 7.81 20.11 8.29
CA VAL A 146 8.31 21.47 8.01
C VAL A 146 7.87 22.44 9.09
N VAL A 147 6.62 22.32 9.57
CA VAL A 147 6.12 23.12 10.70
C VAL A 147 6.93 22.81 11.96
N ALA A 148 7.13 21.54 12.31
CA ALA A 148 7.89 21.15 13.49
C ALA A 148 9.34 21.68 13.47
N ASN A 149 10.04 21.60 12.33
CA ASN A 149 11.41 22.09 12.22
C ASN A 149 11.51 23.62 12.13
N SER A 150 10.52 24.30 11.53
CA SER A 150 10.48 25.76 11.50
C SER A 150 10.26 26.39 12.89
N ILE A 151 9.58 25.68 13.79
CA ILE A 151 9.40 26.10 15.18
C ILE A 151 10.72 25.95 15.95
N LEU A 152 11.44 24.85 15.74
CA LEU A 152 12.74 24.60 16.40
C LEU A 152 13.86 25.54 15.94
N THR A 153 13.80 26.10 14.74
CA THR A 153 14.82 27.05 14.23
C THR A 153 14.55 28.51 14.58
N ASN A 154 13.38 28.85 15.12
CA ASN A 154 13.01 30.22 15.47
C ASN A 154 13.20 30.54 16.98
N GLU A 155 13.82 29.64 17.74
CA GLU A 155 14.18 29.84 19.16
C GLU A 155 15.70 30.06 19.37
N VAL A 156 16.38 30.75 18.44
CA VAL A 156 17.77 31.22 18.61
C VAL A 156 17.87 32.72 18.39
#